data_AF-A0AAV2DGG9-F1
#
_entry.id   AF-A0AAV2DGG9-F1
#
_cell.length_a   1.000
_cell.length_b   1.000
_cell.length_c   1.000
_cell.angle_alpha   90.00
_cell.angle_beta   90.00
_cell.angle_gamma   90.00
#
_symmetry.space_group_name_H-M   'P 1'
#
loop_
_entity.id
_entity.type
_entity.pdbx_description
1 polymer ?
#
loop_
_entity_poly.entity_id
_entity_poly.type
_entity_poly.pdbx_seq_one_letter_code
_entity_poly.pdbx_strand_id
1 'polypeptide(L)'
;MAGDGIVDSSPAAPSWFTPKRLLIIFCAVNMLNYLDRGVIASNGVNGSLETCDDKGICSSGTGIQGDFKLNNFEDGVLSSAFMVGLLVASPIFASLAKSVNPFRLIGVGLSVWTFSTAGCGFSFNFWSIAVCRMLVGVGEASFISLAAPFIDDNAPATEKTAWLAMFYMCIPTGVALGYVYGGVVGTYLNWRYAFWIEALLMLPFAVFGFLVKPLQLKGFAPAECKVPLAERASATEGIVFFHTVPCF
;
A
#
# COMPACT_ATOMS: atom_id res chain seq x y z
N MET A 1 51.98 31.54 -9.47
CA MET A 1 52.08 30.09 -9.20
C MET A 1 50.69 29.58 -8.95
N ALA A 2 50.12 28.91 -9.96
CA ALA A 2 48.80 28.30 -9.91
C ALA A 2 48.85 27.05 -9.03
N GLY A 3 47.87 26.89 -8.15
CA GLY A 3 47.66 25.67 -7.37
C GLY A 3 46.22 25.20 -7.63
N ASP A 4 46.03 24.51 -8.75
CA ASP A 4 44.78 23.86 -9.08
C ASP A 4 44.55 22.70 -8.11
N GLY A 5 43.59 22.90 -7.19
CA GLY A 5 43.05 21.85 -6.36
C GLY A 5 42.29 20.87 -7.25
N ILE A 6 42.89 19.70 -7.47
CA ILE A 6 42.27 18.56 -8.15
C ILE A 6 41.00 18.19 -7.37
N VAL A 7 39.86 18.56 -7.94
CA VAL A 7 38.55 18.00 -7.57
C VAL A 7 38.60 16.53 -8.00
N ASP A 8 38.67 15.63 -7.02
CA ASP A 8 38.52 14.20 -7.22
C ASP A 8 37.10 13.93 -7.77
N SER A 9 36.98 13.94 -9.09
CA SER A 9 35.78 13.56 -9.83
C SER A 9 35.73 12.03 -9.97
N SER A 10 35.69 11.32 -8.83
CA SER A 10 35.22 9.94 -8.86
C SER A 10 33.80 9.93 -9.43
N PRO A 11 33.54 9.27 -10.59
CA PRO A 11 32.19 9.12 -11.09
C PRO A 11 31.42 8.32 -10.05
N ALA A 12 30.43 8.95 -9.41
CA ALA A 12 29.51 8.26 -8.52
C ALA A 12 28.97 7.06 -9.30
N ALA A 13 29.34 5.85 -8.87
CA ALA A 13 28.85 4.61 -9.47
C ALA A 13 27.34 4.74 -9.65
N PRO A 14 26.77 4.42 -10.83
CA PRO A 14 25.35 4.63 -11.06
C PRO A 14 24.58 3.86 -10.00
N SER A 15 24.03 4.58 -9.01
CA SER A 15 23.28 3.95 -7.96
C SER A 15 22.09 3.30 -8.64
N TRP A 16 21.97 1.97 -8.53
CA TRP A 16 20.90 1.19 -9.15
C TRP A 16 19.50 1.75 -8.83
N PHE A 17 19.41 2.49 -7.73
CA PHE A 17 18.26 3.24 -7.23
C PHE A 17 18.05 4.58 -7.95
N THR A 18 17.58 4.52 -9.20
CA THR A 18 17.02 5.71 -9.85
C THR A 18 15.59 5.94 -9.33
N PRO A 19 15.18 7.18 -9.00
CA PRO A 19 13.81 7.49 -8.58
C PRO A 19 12.72 6.93 -9.51
N LYS A 20 12.97 6.93 -10.83
CA LYS A 20 12.07 6.32 -11.83
C LYS A 20 11.88 4.81 -11.66
N ARG A 21 12.92 4.07 -11.27
CA ARG A 21 12.83 2.62 -11.02
C ARG A 21 12.06 2.33 -9.75
N LEU A 22 12.24 3.14 -8.71
CA LEU A 22 11.45 3.06 -7.48
C LEU A 22 9.98 3.34 -7.73
N LEU A 23 9.65 4.32 -8.58
CA LEU A 23 8.27 4.55 -9.00
C LEU A 23 7.66 3.31 -9.66
N ILE A 24 8.37 2.67 -10.60
CA ILE A 24 7.88 1.44 -11.27
C ILE A 24 7.62 0.33 -10.24
N ILE A 25 8.52 0.14 -9.27
CA ILE A 25 8.36 -0.84 -8.19
C ILE A 25 7.13 -0.50 -7.34
N PHE A 26 6.96 0.77 -6.95
CA PHE A 26 5.80 1.20 -6.16
C PHE A 26 4.50 1.04 -6.95
N CYS A 27 4.48 1.34 -8.25
CA CYS A 27 3.33 1.07 -9.10
C CYS A 27 3.00 -0.43 -9.17
N ALA A 28 4.00 -1.30 -9.28
CA ALA A 28 3.80 -2.75 -9.29
C ALA A 28 3.23 -3.25 -7.95
N VAL A 29 3.78 -2.81 -6.83
CA VAL A 29 3.27 -3.13 -5.49
C VAL A 29 1.86 -2.59 -5.29
N ASN A 30 1.60 -1.34 -5.70
CA ASN A 30 0.27 -0.74 -5.60
C ASN A 30 -0.74 -1.53 -6.44
N MET A 31 -0.37 -1.90 -7.67
CA MET A 31 -1.21 -2.71 -8.53
C MET A 31 -1.56 -4.05 -7.87
N LEU A 32 -0.57 -4.73 -7.26
CA LEU A 32 -0.79 -6.02 -6.60
C LEU A 32 -1.64 -5.90 -5.33
N ASN A 33 -1.48 -4.84 -4.53
CA ASN A 33 -2.34 -4.58 -3.38
C ASN A 33 -3.80 -4.37 -3.80
N TYR A 34 -4.04 -3.58 -4.85
CA TYR A 34 -5.39 -3.33 -5.33
C TYR A 34 -5.97 -4.50 -6.13
N LEU A 35 -5.11 -5.37 -6.68
CA LEU A 35 -5.51 -6.64 -7.26
C LEU A 35 -6.19 -7.54 -6.21
N ASP A 36 -5.63 -7.70 -5.02
CA ASP A 36 -6.24 -8.46 -3.90
C ASP A 36 -7.67 -8.01 -3.56
N ARG A 37 -7.92 -6.70 -3.59
CA ARG A 37 -9.27 -6.15 -3.38
C ARG A 37 -10.26 -6.56 -4.47
N GLY A 38 -9.81 -6.64 -5.73
CA GLY A 38 -10.62 -7.13 -6.83
C GLY A 38 -10.82 -8.65 -6.78
N VAL A 39 -9.81 -9.39 -6.32
CA VAL A 39 -9.85 -10.86 -6.22
C VAL A 39 -10.92 -11.31 -5.26
N ILE A 40 -10.95 -10.77 -4.03
CA ILE A 40 -11.95 -11.18 -3.04
C ILE A 40 -13.39 -10.85 -3.47
N ALA A 41 -13.57 -9.82 -4.30
CA ALA A 41 -14.88 -9.44 -4.82
C ALA A 41 -15.25 -10.18 -6.12
N SER A 42 -14.33 -10.93 -6.71
CA SER A 42 -14.58 -11.65 -7.96
C SER A 42 -15.50 -12.85 -7.74
N ASN A 43 -16.37 -13.13 -8.71
CA ASN A 43 -17.28 -14.30 -8.64
C ASN A 43 -16.52 -15.63 -8.53
N GLY A 44 -15.31 -15.74 -9.08
CA GLY A 44 -14.52 -16.96 -9.01
C GLY A 44 -13.99 -17.27 -7.61
N VAL A 45 -13.64 -16.24 -6.84
CA VAL A 45 -13.09 -16.40 -5.48
C VAL A 45 -14.17 -16.26 -4.42
N ASN A 46 -15.00 -15.22 -4.52
CA ASN A 46 -16.10 -14.99 -3.59
C ASN A 46 -17.15 -16.11 -3.69
N GLY A 47 -17.57 -16.39 -4.92
CA GLY A 47 -18.55 -17.42 -5.24
C GLY A 47 -19.96 -17.10 -4.74
N SER A 48 -20.73 -18.15 -4.49
CA SER A 48 -22.12 -18.05 -4.05
C SER A 48 -22.50 -19.23 -3.16
N LEU A 49 -23.46 -19.01 -2.28
CA LEU A 49 -24.12 -20.08 -1.53
C LEU A 49 -24.85 -21.07 -2.46
N GLU A 50 -24.98 -22.30 -1.97
CA GLU A 50 -25.92 -23.26 -2.54
C GLU A 50 -27.35 -22.73 -2.36
N THR A 51 -28.09 -22.68 -3.47
CA THR A 51 -29.49 -22.25 -3.48
C THR A 51 -30.35 -23.30 -4.18
N CYS A 52 -31.48 -23.65 -3.57
CA CYS A 52 -32.46 -24.59 -4.12
C CYS A 52 -33.72 -23.85 -4.53
N ASP A 53 -34.26 -24.18 -5.71
CA ASP A 53 -35.53 -23.64 -6.18
C ASP A 53 -36.75 -24.31 -5.50
N ASP A 54 -37.95 -23.77 -5.73
CA ASP A 54 -39.21 -24.32 -5.22
C ASP A 54 -39.52 -25.75 -5.73
N LYS A 55 -38.75 -26.24 -6.71
CA LYS A 55 -38.85 -27.59 -7.29
C LYS A 55 -37.82 -28.55 -6.71
N GLY A 56 -36.98 -28.10 -5.77
CA GLY A 56 -35.95 -28.90 -5.12
C GLY A 56 -34.66 -29.09 -5.94
N ILE A 57 -34.44 -28.31 -7.00
CA ILE A 57 -33.21 -28.33 -7.79
C ILE A 57 -32.22 -27.34 -7.15
N CYS A 58 -31.08 -27.86 -6.68
CA CYS A 58 -30.06 -27.09 -5.98
C CYS A 58 -28.86 -26.77 -6.88
N SER A 59 -28.40 -25.52 -6.83
CA SER A 59 -27.13 -25.08 -7.40
C SER A 59 -25.99 -25.35 -6.41
N SER A 60 -24.86 -25.88 -6.88
CA SER A 60 -23.72 -26.11 -5.99
C SER A 60 -23.11 -24.79 -5.53
N GLY A 61 -22.83 -24.70 -4.22
CA GLY A 61 -22.08 -23.57 -3.68
C GLY A 61 -20.67 -23.50 -4.26
N THR A 62 -20.16 -22.28 -4.46
CA THR A 62 -18.84 -22.02 -5.04
C THR A 62 -18.07 -20.99 -4.21
N GLY A 63 -16.75 -20.95 -4.41
CA GLY A 63 -15.88 -19.96 -3.77
C GLY A 63 -15.90 -20.03 -2.24
N ILE A 64 -15.54 -18.91 -1.61
CA ILE A 64 -15.52 -18.75 -0.15
C ILE A 64 -16.94 -18.91 0.42
N GLN A 65 -17.96 -18.32 -0.22
CA GLN A 65 -19.34 -18.38 0.26
C GLN A 65 -19.87 -19.82 0.29
N GLY A 66 -19.62 -20.60 -0.75
CA GLY A 66 -20.02 -22.01 -0.81
C GLY A 66 -19.26 -22.87 0.18
N ASP A 67 -17.93 -22.73 0.24
CA ASP A 67 -17.07 -23.55 1.12
C ASP A 67 -17.37 -23.34 2.60
N PHE A 68 -17.61 -22.11 3.02
CA PHE A 68 -17.85 -21.76 4.43
C PHE A 68 -19.32 -21.50 4.76
N LYS A 69 -20.22 -21.65 3.78
CA LYS A 69 -21.66 -21.37 3.91
C LYS A 69 -21.95 -19.96 4.45
N LEU A 70 -21.23 -18.98 3.93
CA LEU A 70 -21.33 -17.59 4.38
C LEU A 70 -22.61 -16.94 3.89
N ASN A 71 -23.33 -16.26 4.78
CA ASN A 71 -24.39 -15.34 4.36
C ASN A 71 -23.79 -14.01 3.84
N ASN A 72 -24.63 -13.18 3.20
CA ASN A 72 -24.19 -11.88 2.65
C ASN A 72 -23.62 -10.92 3.69
N PHE A 73 -24.04 -11.02 4.96
CA PHE A 73 -23.47 -10.20 6.03
C PHE A 73 -22.05 -10.66 6.38
N GLU A 74 -21.82 -11.96 6.54
CA GLU A 74 -20.49 -12.53 6.78
C GLU A 74 -19.54 -12.23 5.63
N ASP A 75 -20.00 -12.34 4.38
CA ASP A 75 -19.20 -11.95 3.22
C ASP A 75 -18.80 -10.46 3.25
N GLY A 76 -19.75 -9.57 3.55
CA GLY A 76 -19.49 -8.15 3.74
C GLY A 76 -18.50 -7.85 4.90
N VAL A 77 -18.50 -8.69 5.94
CA VAL A 77 -17.54 -8.59 7.05
C VAL A 77 -16.11 -8.90 6.59
N LEU A 78 -15.89 -9.76 5.60
CA LEU A 78 -14.53 -10.04 5.10
C LEU A 78 -13.88 -8.79 4.49
N SER A 79 -14.64 -8.01 3.72
CA SER A 79 -14.18 -6.73 3.18
C SER A 79 -13.99 -5.68 4.28
N SER A 80 -14.90 -5.66 5.26
CA SER A 80 -14.86 -4.71 6.39
C SER A 80 -13.68 -4.99 7.32
N ALA A 81 -13.36 -6.26 7.59
CA ALA A 81 -12.24 -6.67 8.44
C ALA A 81 -10.90 -6.13 7.90
N PHE A 82 -10.71 -6.24 6.58
CA PHE A 82 -9.57 -5.63 5.90
C PHE A 82 -9.53 -4.11 6.08
N MET A 83 -10.65 -3.40 5.90
CA MET A 83 -10.71 -1.95 6.14
C MET A 83 -10.39 -1.57 7.58
N VAL A 84 -10.87 -2.33 8.57
CA VAL A 84 -10.56 -2.07 9.99
C VAL A 84 -9.05 -2.16 10.23
N GLY A 85 -8.41 -3.24 9.75
CA GLY A 85 -6.96 -3.41 9.86
C GLY A 85 -6.19 -2.26 9.20
N LEU A 86 -6.61 -1.87 8.00
CA LEU A 86 -6.01 -0.76 7.25
C LEU A 86 -6.13 0.57 8.02
N LEU A 87 -7.33 0.92 8.49
CA LEU A 87 -7.62 2.19 9.16
C LEU A 87 -6.87 2.33 10.48
N VAL A 88 -6.82 1.27 11.29
CA VAL A 88 -6.14 1.28 12.59
C VAL A 88 -4.62 1.36 12.41
N ALA A 89 -4.07 0.62 11.44
CA ALA A 89 -2.63 0.54 11.25
C ALA A 89 -2.03 1.76 10.51
N SER A 90 -2.79 2.43 9.65
CA SER A 90 -2.30 3.56 8.84
C SER A 90 -1.66 4.70 9.67
N PRO A 91 -2.32 5.28 10.71
CA PRO A 91 -1.71 6.32 11.53
C PRO A 91 -0.49 5.82 12.31
N ILE A 92 -0.48 4.53 12.68
CA ILE A 92 0.66 3.91 13.37
C ILE A 92 1.87 3.90 12.43
N PHE A 93 1.74 3.36 11.22
CA PHE A 93 2.84 3.35 10.24
C PHE A 93 3.29 4.75 9.83
N ALA A 94 2.35 5.68 9.62
CA ALA A 94 2.67 7.08 9.30
C ALA A 94 3.45 7.77 10.43
N SER A 95 3.12 7.49 11.68
CA SER A 95 3.87 8.01 12.83
C SER A 95 5.24 7.36 12.96
N LEU A 96 5.35 6.04 12.78
CA LEU A 96 6.63 5.32 12.87
C LEU A 96 7.64 5.81 11.83
N ALA A 97 7.20 6.22 10.64
CA ALA A 97 8.07 6.70 9.57
C ALA A 97 8.87 7.97 9.91
N LYS A 98 8.47 8.71 10.97
CA LYS A 98 9.24 9.84 11.50
C LYS A 98 10.53 9.40 12.22
N SER A 99 10.60 8.15 12.66
CA SER A 99 11.69 7.62 13.50
C SER A 99 12.37 6.38 12.93
N VAL A 100 11.67 5.63 12.06
CA VAL A 100 12.15 4.39 11.45
C VAL A 100 12.24 4.56 9.95
N ASN A 101 13.21 3.91 9.32
CA ASN A 101 13.35 3.91 7.87
C ASN A 101 12.07 3.41 7.16
N PRO A 102 11.50 4.16 6.21
CA PRO A 102 10.23 3.82 5.56
C PRO A 102 10.32 2.58 4.68
N PHE A 103 11.46 2.30 4.04
CA PHE A 103 11.61 1.09 3.22
C PHE A 103 11.56 -0.17 4.09
N ARG A 104 12.16 -0.12 5.29
CA ARG A 104 12.03 -1.20 6.27
C ARG A 104 10.60 -1.34 6.78
N LEU A 105 9.90 -0.24 7.04
CA LEU A 105 8.48 -0.28 7.44
C LEU A 105 7.60 -0.87 6.33
N ILE A 106 7.82 -0.47 5.08
CA ILE A 106 7.18 -1.05 3.90
C ILE A 106 7.50 -2.55 3.82
N GLY A 107 8.77 -2.96 3.96
CA GLY A 107 9.16 -4.37 3.94
C GLY A 107 8.48 -5.21 5.02
N VAL A 108 8.38 -4.68 6.25
CA VAL A 108 7.65 -5.33 7.35
C VAL A 108 6.17 -5.47 7.02
N GLY A 109 5.51 -4.39 6.60
CA GLY A 109 4.08 -4.47 6.31
C GLY A 109 3.76 -5.30 5.08
N LEU A 110 4.57 -5.26 4.01
CA LEU A 110 4.44 -6.16 2.87
C LEU A 110 4.68 -7.62 3.27
N SER A 111 5.55 -7.90 4.24
CA SER A 111 5.70 -9.26 4.78
C SER A 111 4.45 -9.72 5.51
N VAL A 112 3.88 -8.85 6.36
CA VAL A 112 2.61 -9.13 7.06
C VAL A 112 1.51 -9.37 6.04
N TRP A 113 1.42 -8.53 5.00
CA TRP A 113 0.49 -8.71 3.89
C TRP A 113 0.69 -10.08 3.24
N THR A 114 1.90 -10.42 2.81
CA THR A 114 2.20 -11.68 2.11
C THR A 114 1.83 -12.91 2.92
N PHE A 115 2.22 -12.97 4.20
CA PHE A 115 1.89 -14.11 5.05
C PHE A 115 0.40 -14.20 5.36
N SER A 116 -0.26 -13.06 5.54
CA SER A 116 -1.70 -13.01 5.83
C SER A 116 -2.53 -13.40 4.61
N THR A 117 -2.14 -12.94 3.41
CA THR A 117 -2.75 -13.35 2.14
C THR A 117 -2.56 -14.84 1.92
N ALA A 118 -1.35 -15.38 2.13
CA ALA A 118 -1.15 -16.84 2.10
C ALA A 118 -2.05 -17.57 3.11
N GLY A 119 -2.23 -16.99 4.30
CA GLY A 119 -3.15 -17.46 5.33
C GLY A 119 -4.61 -17.50 4.89
N CYS A 120 -5.08 -16.55 4.07
CA CYS A 120 -6.41 -16.60 3.45
C CYS A 120 -6.60 -17.87 2.62
N GLY A 121 -5.59 -18.28 1.85
CA GLY A 121 -5.63 -19.52 1.08
C GLY A 121 -5.62 -20.80 1.94
N PHE A 122 -5.04 -20.75 3.15
CA PHE A 122 -5.07 -21.86 4.12
C PHE A 122 -6.24 -21.80 5.10
N SER A 123 -7.16 -20.85 4.92
CA SER A 123 -8.29 -20.69 5.82
C SER A 123 -9.24 -21.89 5.77
N PHE A 124 -9.84 -22.19 6.92
CA PHE A 124 -10.68 -23.37 7.13
C PHE A 124 -12.09 -23.02 7.65
N ASN A 125 -12.31 -21.75 8.01
CA ASN A 125 -13.62 -21.22 8.38
C ASN A 125 -13.65 -19.69 8.24
N PHE A 126 -14.85 -19.12 8.40
CA PHE A 126 -15.11 -17.68 8.40
C PHE A 126 -14.14 -16.86 9.27
N TRP A 127 -13.95 -17.22 10.54
CA TRP A 127 -13.12 -16.46 11.47
C TRP A 127 -11.65 -16.45 11.05
N SER A 128 -11.14 -17.58 10.57
CA SER A 128 -9.75 -17.70 10.11
C SER A 128 -9.48 -16.77 8.92
N ILE A 129 -10.37 -16.74 7.93
CA ILE A 129 -10.22 -15.84 6.78
C ILE A 129 -10.45 -14.38 7.17
N ALA A 130 -11.41 -14.08 8.06
CA ALA A 130 -11.66 -12.71 8.53
C ALA A 130 -10.46 -12.11 9.27
N VAL A 131 -9.81 -12.88 10.14
CA VAL A 131 -8.58 -12.45 10.83
C VAL A 131 -7.44 -12.26 9.84
N CYS A 132 -7.25 -13.20 8.90
CA CYS A 132 -6.25 -13.04 7.85
C CYS A 132 -6.49 -11.76 7.05
N ARG A 133 -7.74 -11.48 6.62
CA ARG A 133 -8.12 -10.25 5.92
C ARG A 133 -7.82 -8.98 6.72
N MET A 134 -8.08 -8.99 8.02
CA MET A 134 -7.70 -7.88 8.88
C MET A 134 -6.18 -7.66 8.89
N LEU A 135 -5.39 -8.72 8.99
CA LEU A 135 -3.92 -8.63 8.96
C LEU A 135 -3.38 -8.22 7.59
N VAL A 136 -4.02 -8.62 6.48
CA VAL A 136 -3.73 -8.09 5.13
C VAL A 136 -3.89 -6.56 5.13
N GLY A 137 -4.97 -6.04 5.72
CA GLY A 137 -5.20 -4.60 5.87
C GLY A 137 -4.10 -3.91 6.69
N VAL A 138 -3.68 -4.53 7.79
CA VAL A 138 -2.55 -4.04 8.60
C VAL A 138 -1.26 -3.96 7.77
N GLY A 139 -0.97 -4.98 6.96
CA GLY A 139 0.22 -5.00 6.11
C GLY A 139 0.21 -3.93 5.03
N GLU A 140 -0.93 -3.78 4.34
CA GLU A 140 -1.12 -2.79 3.27
C GLU A 140 -1.03 -1.34 3.78
N ALA A 141 -1.45 -1.10 5.03
CA ALA A 141 -1.40 0.22 5.66
C ALA A 141 0.00 0.84 5.64
N SER A 142 1.04 0.01 5.75
CA SER A 142 2.44 0.45 5.66
C SER A 142 2.77 1.04 4.29
N PHE A 143 2.29 0.43 3.22
CA PHE A 143 2.63 0.83 1.86
C PHE A 143 1.84 2.06 1.45
N ILE A 144 0.52 2.06 1.69
CA ILE A 144 -0.36 3.18 1.31
C ILE A 144 0.01 4.48 2.03
N SER A 145 0.47 4.39 3.28
CA SER A 145 0.83 5.56 4.09
C SER A 145 2.19 6.16 3.72
N LEU A 146 3.08 5.38 3.10
CA LEU A 146 4.49 5.76 2.90
C LEU A 146 4.88 5.95 1.44
N ALA A 147 4.23 5.26 0.50
CA ALA A 147 4.58 5.30 -0.91
C ALA A 147 4.29 6.65 -1.58
N ALA A 148 3.10 7.23 -1.37
CA ALA A 148 2.73 8.50 -1.99
C ALA A 148 3.58 9.69 -1.49
N PRO A 149 3.82 9.88 -0.17
CA PRO A 149 4.75 10.91 0.30
C PRO A 149 6.17 10.72 -0.25
N PHE A 150 6.65 9.48 -0.35
CA PHE A 150 7.96 9.21 -0.93
C PHE A 150 8.03 9.63 -2.41
N ILE A 151 7.01 9.34 -3.19
CA ILE A 151 6.93 9.77 -4.59
C ILE A 151 6.91 11.30 -4.66
N ASP A 152 6.13 11.95 -3.81
CA ASP A 152 6.02 13.41 -3.75
C ASP A 152 7.37 14.08 -3.42
N ASP A 153 8.13 13.54 -2.47
CA ASP A 153 9.43 14.09 -2.06
C ASP A 153 10.54 13.89 -3.10
N ASN A 154 10.44 12.85 -3.95
CA ASN A 154 11.51 12.45 -4.87
C ASN A 154 11.21 12.75 -6.34
N ALA A 155 9.97 13.12 -6.67
CA ALA A 155 9.61 13.47 -8.04
C ALA A 155 10.18 14.84 -8.43
N PRO A 156 10.60 15.03 -9.70
CA PRO A 156 10.94 16.35 -10.22
C PRO A 156 9.74 17.30 -10.10
N ALA A 157 9.98 18.56 -9.71
CA ALA A 157 8.91 19.53 -9.45
C ALA A 157 7.94 19.71 -10.64
N THR A 158 8.42 19.61 -11.88
CA THR A 158 7.60 19.71 -13.10
C THR A 158 6.79 18.46 -13.42
N GLU A 159 7.20 17.30 -12.90
CA GLU A 159 6.62 15.98 -13.22
C GLU A 159 5.90 15.34 -12.02
N LYS A 160 5.91 15.98 -10.85
CA LYS A 160 5.33 15.48 -9.59
C LYS A 160 3.90 14.98 -9.76
N THR A 161 3.05 15.79 -10.37
CA THR A 161 1.65 15.43 -10.64
C THR A 161 1.55 14.21 -11.55
N ALA A 162 2.41 14.09 -12.57
CA ALA A 162 2.41 12.94 -13.48
C ALA A 162 2.83 11.64 -12.75
N TRP A 163 3.80 11.71 -11.84
CA TRP A 163 4.25 10.56 -11.06
C TRP A 163 3.16 10.07 -10.10
N LEU A 164 2.52 10.98 -9.37
CA LEU A 164 1.40 10.65 -8.50
C LEU A 164 0.20 10.14 -9.31
N ALA A 165 -0.11 10.75 -10.46
CA ALA A 165 -1.17 10.28 -11.34
C ALA A 165 -0.91 8.84 -11.83
N MET A 166 0.32 8.52 -12.22
CA MET A 166 0.71 7.16 -12.60
C MET A 166 0.52 6.17 -11.44
N PHE A 167 0.94 6.55 -10.23
CA PHE A 167 0.78 5.72 -9.03
C PHE A 167 -0.68 5.48 -8.68
N TYR A 168 -1.53 6.51 -8.74
CA TYR A 168 -2.95 6.39 -8.43
C TYR A 168 -3.76 5.71 -9.54
N MET A 169 -3.31 5.75 -10.80
CA MET A 169 -3.92 4.99 -11.91
C MET A 169 -3.85 3.47 -11.68
N CYS A 170 -2.87 3.00 -10.91
CA CYS A 170 -2.77 1.59 -10.52
C CYS A 170 -3.94 1.13 -9.63
N ILE A 171 -4.66 2.04 -8.96
CA ILE A 171 -5.79 1.70 -8.09
C ILE A 171 -6.95 1.09 -8.88
N PRO A 172 -7.62 1.83 -9.79
CA PRO A 172 -8.74 1.27 -10.55
C PRO A 172 -8.28 0.13 -11.47
N THR A 173 -7.07 0.22 -12.02
CA THR A 173 -6.50 -0.82 -12.88
C THR A 173 -6.27 -2.12 -12.11
N GLY A 174 -5.74 -2.03 -10.89
CA GLY A 174 -5.47 -3.19 -10.03
C GLY A 174 -6.76 -3.91 -9.66
N VAL A 175 -7.78 -3.17 -9.22
CA VAL A 175 -9.10 -3.75 -8.89
C VAL A 175 -9.72 -4.44 -10.11
N ALA A 176 -9.69 -3.79 -11.28
CA ALA A 176 -10.22 -4.38 -12.51
C ALA A 176 -9.47 -5.67 -12.91
N LEU A 177 -8.14 -5.67 -12.80
CA LEU A 177 -7.33 -6.87 -13.03
C LEU A 177 -7.64 -7.97 -12.00
N GLY A 178 -7.87 -7.60 -10.74
CA GLY A 178 -8.26 -8.53 -9.68
C GLY A 178 -9.58 -9.25 -9.95
N TYR A 179 -10.58 -8.56 -10.47
CA TYR A 179 -11.85 -9.19 -10.88
C TYR A 179 -11.63 -10.25 -11.96
N VAL A 180 -10.85 -9.92 -12.99
CA VAL A 180 -10.56 -10.84 -14.11
C VAL A 180 -9.71 -12.01 -13.62
N TYR A 181 -8.63 -11.73 -12.90
CA TYR A 181 -7.72 -12.73 -12.38
C TYR A 181 -8.42 -13.69 -11.41
N GLY A 182 -9.18 -13.19 -10.44
CA GLY A 182 -9.93 -14.01 -9.49
C GLY A 182 -11.04 -14.83 -10.17
N GLY A 183 -11.70 -14.28 -11.20
CA GLY A 183 -12.64 -15.01 -12.03
C GLY A 183 -12.00 -16.19 -12.77
N VAL A 184 -10.86 -15.97 -13.42
CA VAL A 184 -10.11 -17.01 -14.15
C VAL A 184 -9.58 -18.07 -13.19
N VAL A 185 -8.90 -17.66 -12.12
CA VAL A 185 -8.32 -18.60 -11.15
C VAL A 185 -9.41 -19.41 -10.44
N GLY A 186 -10.51 -18.78 -10.02
CA GLY A 186 -11.61 -19.50 -9.37
C GLY A 186 -12.37 -20.45 -10.30
N THR A 187 -12.36 -20.20 -11.61
CA THR A 187 -13.03 -21.07 -12.60
C THR A 187 -12.18 -22.28 -12.96
N TYR A 188 -10.88 -22.09 -13.19
CA TYR A 188 -9.99 -23.15 -13.68
C TYR A 188 -9.22 -23.86 -12.55
N LEU A 189 -9.06 -23.21 -11.41
CA LEU A 189 -8.40 -23.72 -10.21
C LEU A 189 -9.35 -23.57 -9.01
N ASN A 190 -8.85 -23.83 -7.80
CA ASN A 190 -9.58 -23.52 -6.57
C ASN A 190 -9.33 -22.05 -6.16
N TRP A 191 -10.32 -21.40 -5.56
CA TRP A 191 -10.22 -20.01 -5.08
C TRP A 191 -9.02 -19.77 -4.15
N ARG A 192 -8.58 -20.79 -3.40
CA ARG A 192 -7.40 -20.71 -2.52
C ARG A 192 -6.11 -20.38 -3.27
N TYR A 193 -6.00 -20.83 -4.52
CA TYR A 193 -4.81 -20.55 -5.34
C TYR A 193 -4.68 -19.07 -5.69
N ALA A 194 -5.78 -18.30 -5.72
CA ALA A 194 -5.70 -16.86 -5.98
C ALA A 194 -4.81 -16.20 -4.92
N PHE A 195 -5.10 -16.46 -3.65
CA PHE A 195 -4.34 -15.91 -2.53
C PHE A 195 -2.88 -16.41 -2.48
N TRP A 196 -2.63 -17.69 -2.76
CA TRP A 196 -1.26 -18.22 -2.74
C TRP A 196 -0.38 -17.64 -3.86
N ILE A 197 -0.94 -17.48 -5.05
CA ILE A 197 -0.23 -16.88 -6.17
C ILE A 197 0.04 -15.40 -5.88
N GLU A 198 -0.94 -14.66 -5.36
CA GLU A 198 -0.75 -13.27 -4.94
C GLU A 198 0.36 -13.10 -3.90
N ALA A 199 0.36 -13.97 -2.87
CA ALA A 199 1.40 -13.97 -1.86
C ALA A 199 2.78 -14.23 -2.47
N LEU A 200 2.89 -15.19 -3.40
CA LEU A 200 4.13 -15.49 -4.11
C LEU A 200 4.61 -14.30 -4.96
N LEU A 201 3.69 -13.60 -5.64
CA LEU A 201 4.02 -12.43 -6.45
C LEU A 201 4.49 -11.24 -5.60
N MET A 202 4.00 -11.09 -4.36
CA MET A 202 4.41 -10.00 -3.47
C MET A 202 5.75 -10.27 -2.79
N LEU A 203 6.12 -11.54 -2.59
CA LEU A 203 7.30 -11.94 -1.82
C LEU A 203 8.62 -11.24 -2.26
N PRO A 204 8.94 -11.11 -3.56
CA PRO A 204 10.14 -10.37 -3.99
C PRO A 204 10.15 -8.91 -3.54
N PHE A 205 8.99 -8.25 -3.51
CA PHE A 205 8.86 -6.86 -3.09
C PHE A 205 8.96 -6.71 -1.57
N ALA A 206 8.41 -7.66 -0.81
CA ALA A 206 8.59 -7.72 0.63
C ALA A 206 10.07 -7.87 1.00
N VAL A 207 10.77 -8.81 0.35
CA VAL A 207 12.23 -9.01 0.53
C VAL A 207 13.01 -7.75 0.12
N PHE A 208 12.64 -7.13 -1.00
CA PHE A 208 13.26 -5.91 -1.47
C PHE A 208 13.21 -4.79 -0.43
N GLY A 209 12.09 -4.61 0.29
CA GLY A 209 11.95 -3.62 1.36
C GLY A 209 13.03 -3.71 2.46
N PHE A 210 13.57 -4.91 2.73
CA PHE A 210 14.67 -5.10 3.68
C PHE A 210 16.06 -4.89 3.08
N LEU A 211 16.22 -5.11 1.77
CA LEU A 211 17.50 -5.01 1.06
C LEU A 211 17.85 -3.57 0.67
N VAL A 212 16.86 -2.69 0.53
CA VAL A 212 17.11 -1.28 0.19
C VAL A 212 17.80 -0.58 1.36
N LYS A 213 19.01 -0.06 1.11
CA LYS A 213 19.72 0.80 2.06
C LYS A 213 18.90 2.06 2.33
N PRO A 214 19.01 2.65 3.54
CA PRO A 214 18.26 3.84 3.89
C PRO A 214 18.63 5.00 2.95
N LEU A 215 17.81 5.23 1.92
CA LEU A 215 17.81 6.49 1.20
C LEU A 215 17.38 7.55 2.22
N GLN A 216 18.29 8.46 2.52
CA GLN A 216 18.03 9.59 3.41
C GLN A 216 16.88 10.39 2.80
N LEU A 217 15.72 10.34 3.44
CA LEU A 217 14.54 11.06 2.99
C LEU A 217 14.79 12.55 3.23
N LYS A 218 14.75 13.33 2.16
CA LYS A 218 14.44 14.76 2.26
C LYS A 218 12.93 14.85 2.51
N GLY A 219 12.47 14.85 3.76
CA GLY A 219 11.03 15.05 4.00
C GLY A 219 10.54 14.85 5.43
N PHE A 220 11.08 13.90 6.19
CA PHE A 220 10.70 13.70 7.60
C PHE A 220 11.57 14.50 8.58
N ALA A 221 12.17 15.60 8.14
CA ALA A 221 12.73 16.56 9.09
C ALA A 221 11.54 17.07 9.93
N PRO A 222 11.63 17.09 11.28
CA PRO A 222 10.66 17.85 12.05
C PRO A 222 10.67 19.25 11.44
N ALA A 223 9.49 19.78 11.12
CA ALA A 223 9.37 21.15 10.67
C ALA A 223 10.25 21.98 11.61
N GLU A 224 11.37 22.49 11.12
CA GLU A 224 12.05 23.55 11.82
C GLU A 224 10.98 24.62 11.92
N CYS A 225 10.42 24.76 13.12
CA CYS A 225 9.72 25.95 13.49
C CYS A 225 10.78 27.02 13.31
N LYS A 226 10.78 27.65 12.15
CA LYS A 226 11.49 28.89 11.93
C LYS A 226 10.86 29.84 12.93
N VAL A 227 11.46 29.89 14.13
CA VAL A 227 11.27 30.96 15.09
C VAL A 227 11.41 32.23 14.24
N PRO A 228 10.38 33.09 14.18
CA PRO A 228 10.50 34.33 13.46
C PRO A 228 11.78 35.00 13.95
N LEU A 229 12.73 35.24 13.05
CA LEU A 229 13.86 36.11 13.35
C LEU A 229 13.23 37.38 13.90
N ALA A 230 13.43 37.63 15.19
CA ALA A 230 12.92 38.81 15.86
C ALA A 230 13.41 40.02 15.07
N GLU A 231 12.49 40.65 14.35
CA GLU A 231 12.77 41.82 13.56
C GLU A 231 13.22 42.93 14.51
N ARG A 232 14.38 43.53 14.20
CA ARG A 232 14.90 44.70 14.91
C ARG A 232 13.80 45.75 14.99
N ALA A 233 13.52 46.20 16.20
CA ALA A 233 12.65 47.31 16.49
C ALA A 233 12.99 48.52 15.59
N SER A 234 12.00 49.00 14.84
CA SER A 234 11.90 50.40 14.45
C SER A 234 10.48 50.86 14.76
N ALA A 235 10.39 51.72 15.76
CA ALA A 235 9.16 52.34 16.21
C ALA A 235 8.72 53.40 15.21
N THR A 236 7.61 53.19 14.51
CA THR A 236 6.65 54.25 14.15
C THR A 236 5.39 53.62 13.54
N GLU A 237 4.24 54.02 14.09
CA GLU A 237 2.87 53.78 13.60
C GLU A 237 2.31 52.35 13.74
N GLY A 238 1.39 52.23 14.71
CA GLY A 238 0.70 50.99 15.02
C GLY A 238 -0.36 50.65 13.98
N ILE A 239 -0.20 49.47 13.39
CA ILE A 239 -1.21 48.42 13.14
C ILE A 239 -0.39 47.20 12.70
N VAL A 240 -0.25 46.21 13.58
CA VAL A 240 0.34 44.92 13.24
C VAL A 240 -0.80 43.98 12.86
N PHE A 241 -0.96 43.71 11.57
CA PHE A 241 -1.80 42.62 11.10
C PHE A 241 -1.07 41.30 11.39
N PHE A 242 -1.51 40.57 12.42
CA PHE A 242 -1.13 39.17 12.60
C PHE A 242 -1.86 38.34 11.54
N HIS A 243 -1.23 38.11 10.40
CA HIS A 243 -1.67 37.07 9.49
C HIS A 243 -1.04 35.73 9.92
N THR A 244 -1.58 35.13 10.98
CA THR A 244 -1.36 33.69 11.23
C THR A 244 -2.14 32.92 10.18
N VAL A 245 -1.43 32.38 9.19
CA VAL A 245 -2.01 31.40 8.26
C VAL A 245 -2.12 30.07 9.03
N PRO A 246 -3.30 29.46 9.17
CA PRO A 246 -3.40 28.13 9.75
C PRO A 246 -2.71 27.12 8.81
N CYS A 247 -1.74 26.37 9.33
CA CYS A 247 -1.18 25.20 8.65
C CYS A 247 -2.23 24.09 8.64
N PHE A 248 -2.75 23.75 7.47
CA PHE A 248 -3.42 22.48 7.18
C PHE A 248 -2.50 21.60 6.32
#